data_AF-A0A7S0F7L9-F1
#
_entry.id   AF-A0A7S0F7L9-F1
#
_cell.length_a   1.000
_cell.length_b   1.000
_cell.length_c   1.000
_cell.angle_alpha   90.00
_cell.angle_beta   90.00
_cell.angle_gamma   90.00
#
_symmetry.space_group_name_H-M   'P 1'
#
loop_
_entity.id
_entity.type
_entity.pdbx_description
1 polymer ?
#
loop_
_entity_poly.entity_id
_entity_poly.type
_entity_poly.pdbx_seq_one_letter_code
_entity_poly.pdbx_strand_id
1 'polypeptide(L)'
;NEWEGRINECLKRVDGGITTLSSTRVSTMDPVLLHLDLQPQNLIFFCSMNGPLVFSVLDWEDAAWGDPRFDLILLCRKVCANREQADALWTECGLSELGPIEPWLRLETVHSITTMLLQSMDMVNGGRNPWETKKDLWGKLQREFTRLDGYETANTLCR
;
A
#
# COMPACT_ATOMS: atom_id res chain seq x y z
N ASN A 1 -11.17 -12.47 25.15
CA ASN A 1 -10.76 -13.52 24.17
C ASN A 1 -9.42 -13.14 23.54
N GLU A 2 -8.51 -14.08 23.24
CA GLU A 2 -7.23 -13.79 22.54
C GLU A 2 -7.43 -12.97 21.25
N TRP A 3 -8.55 -13.21 20.58
CA TRP A 3 -9.01 -12.49 19.39
C TRP A 3 -9.26 -10.99 19.60
N GLU A 4 -9.93 -10.62 20.69
CA GLU A 4 -10.22 -9.22 21.00
C GLU A 4 -8.93 -8.46 21.32
N GLY A 5 -7.98 -9.11 22.03
CA GLY A 5 -6.69 -8.51 22.33
C GLY A 5 -5.89 -8.18 21.07
N ARG A 6 -5.91 -9.08 20.07
CA ARG A 6 -5.24 -8.88 18.79
C ARG A 6 -5.90 -7.80 17.94
N ILE A 7 -7.23 -7.79 17.84
CA ILE A 7 -7.96 -6.75 17.09
C ILE A 7 -7.72 -5.37 17.71
N ASN A 8 -7.75 -5.26 19.04
CA ASN A 8 -7.50 -4.00 19.74
C ASN A 8 -6.08 -3.48 19.48
N GLU A 9 -5.09 -4.36 19.44
CA GLU A 9 -3.72 -3.98 19.06
C GLU A 9 -3.65 -3.51 17.60
N CYS A 10 -4.38 -4.16 16.69
CA CYS A 10 -4.47 -3.72 15.30
C CYS A 10 -5.07 -2.31 15.19
N LEU A 11 -6.20 -2.06 15.86
CA LEU A 11 -6.88 -0.77 15.87
C LEU A 11 -5.98 0.33 16.43
N LYS A 12 -5.26 0.05 17.52
CA LYS A 12 -4.30 0.99 18.12
C LYS A 12 -3.18 1.38 17.13
N ARG A 13 -2.67 0.44 16.35
CA ARG A 13 -1.63 0.68 15.34
C ARG A 13 -2.17 1.45 14.13
N VAL A 14 -3.38 1.13 13.68
CA VAL A 14 -4.09 1.89 12.63
C VAL A 14 -4.28 3.34 13.07
N ASP A 15 -4.69 3.59 14.31
CA ASP A 15 -4.87 4.92 14.88
C ASP A 15 -3.54 5.73 14.93
N GLY A 16 -2.44 5.07 15.30
CA GLY A 16 -1.10 5.67 15.23
C GLY A 16 -0.68 6.06 13.81
N GLY A 17 -0.99 5.21 12.82
CA GLY A 17 -0.79 5.50 11.41
C GLY A 17 -1.62 6.70 10.94
N ILE A 18 -2.92 6.73 11.26
CA ILE A 18 -3.84 7.84 10.93
C ILE A 18 -3.36 9.15 11.54
N THR A 19 -2.91 9.13 12.80
CA THR A 19 -2.37 10.31 13.48
C THR A 19 -1.13 10.85 12.75
N THR A 20 -0.21 9.97 12.35
CA THR A 20 0.98 10.34 11.58
C THR A 20 0.60 11.03 10.27
N LEU A 21 -0.37 10.47 9.56
CA LEU A 21 -0.85 10.99 8.28
C LEU A 21 -1.56 12.33 8.42
N SER A 22 -2.38 12.48 9.46
CA SER A 22 -3.11 13.73 9.74
C SER A 22 -2.18 14.91 10.00
N SER A 23 -0.96 14.64 10.48
CA SER A 23 0.08 15.66 10.68
C SER A 23 0.93 15.95 9.45
N THR A 24 0.82 15.13 8.39
CA THR A 24 1.62 15.26 7.17
C THR A 24 0.94 16.26 6.22
N ARG A 25 1.64 17.34 5.87
CA ARG A 25 1.16 18.26 4.82
C ARG A 25 1.36 17.62 3.46
N VAL A 26 0.27 17.45 2.74
CA VAL A 26 0.22 16.86 1.41
C VAL A 26 -0.09 17.97 0.41
N SER A 27 0.74 18.13 -0.62
CA SER A 27 0.45 19.05 -1.72
C SER A 27 -0.81 18.62 -2.46
N THR A 28 -1.66 19.56 -2.87
CA THR A 28 -2.85 19.24 -3.67
C THR A 28 -2.44 18.96 -5.11
N MET A 29 -3.01 17.92 -5.72
CA MET A 29 -2.83 17.57 -7.12
C MET A 29 -4.19 17.44 -7.78
N ASP A 30 -4.27 17.75 -9.08
CA ASP A 30 -5.49 17.51 -9.83
C ASP A 30 -5.79 16.01 -9.87
N PRO A 31 -7.07 15.60 -9.69
CA PRO A 31 -7.42 14.19 -9.71
C PRO A 31 -7.21 13.61 -11.11
N VAL A 32 -6.72 12.38 -11.14
CA VAL A 32 -6.54 11.60 -12.38
C VAL A 32 -7.36 10.31 -12.31
N LEU A 33 -7.56 9.66 -13.45
CA LEU A 33 -8.11 8.31 -13.47
C LEU A 33 -7.05 7.35 -12.92
N LEU A 34 -7.38 6.72 -11.79
CA LEU A 34 -6.56 5.71 -11.12
C LEU A 34 -7.06 4.32 -11.47
N HIS A 35 -6.15 3.37 -11.47
CA HIS A 35 -6.44 1.95 -11.61
C HIS A 35 -6.83 1.30 -10.27
N LEU A 36 -6.23 1.74 -9.15
CA LEU A 36 -6.46 1.25 -7.78
C LEU A 36 -6.12 -0.21 -7.48
N ASP A 37 -5.87 -1.03 -8.50
CA ASP A 37 -5.29 -2.37 -8.34
C ASP A 37 -4.06 -2.63 -9.23
N LEU A 38 -3.07 -1.72 -9.19
CA LEU A 38 -1.81 -1.94 -9.90
C LEU A 38 -0.95 -2.97 -9.19
N GLN A 39 -0.83 -4.14 -9.79
CA GLN A 39 -0.02 -5.25 -9.34
C GLN A 39 0.55 -6.04 -10.52
N PRO A 40 1.65 -6.80 -10.34
CA PRO A 40 2.36 -7.42 -11.46
C PRO A 40 1.49 -8.25 -12.40
N GLN A 41 0.47 -8.95 -11.88
CA GLN A 41 -0.45 -9.74 -12.71
C GLN A 41 -1.33 -8.90 -13.65
N ASN A 42 -1.54 -7.62 -13.33
CA ASN A 42 -2.35 -6.68 -14.11
C ASN A 42 -1.50 -5.88 -15.11
N LEU A 43 -0.19 -6.13 -15.18
CA LEU A 43 0.76 -5.43 -16.05
C LEU A 43 1.31 -6.39 -17.11
N ILE A 44 1.08 -6.07 -18.38
CA ILE A 44 1.75 -6.74 -19.49
C ILE A 44 2.98 -5.93 -19.87
N PHE A 45 4.15 -6.57 -19.80
CA PHE A 45 5.41 -5.95 -20.22
C PHE A 45 5.81 -6.38 -21.63
N PHE A 46 6.38 -5.45 -22.38
CA PHE A 46 7.03 -5.70 -23.65
C PHE A 46 8.52 -5.35 -23.54
N CYS A 47 9.38 -6.24 -24.04
CA CYS A 47 10.83 -6.01 -24.03
C CYS A 47 11.22 -5.17 -25.27
N SER A 48 11.60 -3.92 -25.03
CA SER A 48 12.14 -3.02 -26.06
C SER A 48 13.66 -3.05 -26.06
N MET A 49 14.29 -2.43 -27.08
CA MET A 49 15.75 -2.24 -27.11
C MET A 49 16.29 -1.44 -25.91
N ASN A 50 15.43 -0.66 -25.24
CA ASN A 50 15.78 0.18 -24.09
C ASN A 50 15.35 -0.43 -22.75
N GLY A 51 14.91 -1.69 -22.73
CA GLY A 51 14.44 -2.39 -21.53
C GLY A 51 12.92 -2.66 -21.53
N PRO A 52 12.41 -3.24 -20.43
CA PRO A 52 11.00 -3.58 -20.29
C PRO A 52 10.15 -2.32 -20.19
N LEU A 53 9.09 -2.26 -21.00
CA LEU A 53 8.07 -1.21 -20.97
C LEU A 53 6.72 -1.83 -20.63
N VAL A 54 5.89 -1.11 -19.87
CA VAL A 54 4.49 -1.49 -19.68
C VAL A 54 3.77 -1.30 -21.01
N PHE A 55 3.29 -2.39 -21.60
CA PHE A 55 2.57 -2.40 -22.88
C PHE A 55 1.06 -2.24 -22.68
N SER A 56 0.51 -2.88 -21.65
CA SER A 56 -0.91 -2.81 -21.34
C SER A 56 -1.15 -2.98 -19.85
N VAL A 57 -2.21 -2.33 -19.36
CA VAL A 57 -2.73 -2.47 -18.00
C VAL A 57 -4.12 -3.11 -18.09
N LEU A 58 -4.35 -4.17 -17.31
CA LEU A 58 -5.57 -4.96 -17.31
C LEU A 58 -6.33 -4.76 -15.99
N ASP A 59 -7.61 -5.15 -15.98
CA ASP A 59 -8.43 -5.23 -14.76
C ASP A 59 -8.83 -3.89 -14.13
N TRP A 60 -9.43 -3.03 -14.96
CA TRP A 60 -9.86 -1.67 -14.60
C TRP A 60 -11.16 -1.59 -13.78
N GLU A 61 -11.63 -2.68 -13.17
CA GLU A 61 -12.94 -2.71 -12.48
C GLU A 61 -12.99 -1.86 -11.21
N ASP A 62 -11.84 -1.67 -10.54
CA ASP A 62 -11.69 -0.81 -9.37
C ASP A 62 -11.32 0.65 -9.72
N ALA A 63 -11.27 1.00 -11.00
CA ALA A 63 -10.79 2.31 -11.43
C ALA A 63 -11.65 3.48 -10.93
N ALA A 64 -11.02 4.56 -10.47
CA ALA A 64 -11.70 5.73 -9.93
C ALA A 64 -10.90 7.02 -10.10
N TRP A 65 -11.56 8.18 -10.03
CA TRP A 65 -10.88 9.48 -10.01
C TRP A 65 -10.30 9.75 -8.61
N GLY A 66 -9.03 10.11 -8.56
CA GLY A 66 -8.38 10.41 -7.27
C GLY A 66 -6.96 10.90 -7.41
N ASP A 67 -6.25 10.88 -6.29
CA ASP A 67 -4.88 11.36 -6.17
C ASP A 67 -3.89 10.43 -6.92
N PRO A 68 -3.09 10.92 -7.88
CA PRO A 68 -2.14 10.10 -8.66
C PRO A 68 -1.14 9.32 -7.79
N ARG A 69 -0.90 9.77 -6.56
CA ARG A 69 0.02 9.10 -5.63
C ARG A 69 -0.48 7.73 -5.18
N PHE A 70 -1.77 7.44 -5.29
CA PHE A 70 -2.31 6.13 -4.95
C PHE A 70 -1.82 5.02 -5.91
N ASP A 71 -1.83 5.27 -7.21
CA ASP A 71 -1.30 4.28 -8.16
C ASP A 71 0.23 4.19 -8.08
N LEU A 72 0.91 5.33 -7.87
CA LEU A 72 2.36 5.35 -7.69
C LEU A 72 2.79 4.53 -6.47
N ILE A 73 2.08 4.63 -5.34
CA ILE A 73 2.41 3.86 -4.14
C ILE A 73 2.18 2.36 -4.36
N LEU A 74 1.18 1.96 -5.15
CA LEU A 74 0.95 0.57 -5.51
C LEU A 74 2.10 0.03 -6.37
N LEU A 75 2.60 0.79 -7.35
CA LEU A 75 3.79 0.41 -8.12
C LEU A 75 5.02 0.26 -7.22
N CYS A 76 5.29 1.23 -6.35
CA CYS A 76 6.40 1.18 -5.39
C CYS A 76 6.35 -0.04 -4.46
N ARG A 77 5.16 -0.57 -4.15
CA ARG A 77 4.99 -1.65 -3.16
C ARG A 77 4.81 -3.03 -3.76
N LYS A 78 4.04 -3.11 -4.85
CA LYS A 78 3.63 -4.39 -5.45
C LYS A 78 4.48 -4.73 -6.66
N VAL A 79 5.14 -3.76 -7.31
CA VAL A 79 5.88 -3.97 -8.55
C VAL A 79 7.40 -3.82 -8.36
N CYS A 80 7.86 -2.80 -7.63
CA CYS A 80 9.27 -2.67 -7.30
C CYS A 80 9.76 -3.84 -6.45
N ALA A 81 10.95 -4.36 -6.74
CA ALA A 81 11.51 -5.51 -6.04
C ALA A 81 12.12 -5.13 -4.68
N ASN A 82 12.51 -3.86 -4.48
CA ASN A 82 13.15 -3.37 -3.26
C ASN A 82 12.89 -1.87 -3.03
N ARG A 83 13.34 -1.38 -1.87
CA ARG A 83 13.13 0.01 -1.44
C ARG A 83 13.88 1.00 -2.33
N GLU A 84 15.07 0.64 -2.81
CA GLU A 84 15.87 1.49 -3.68
C GLU A 84 15.16 1.76 -5.01
N GLN A 85 14.54 0.75 -5.60
CA GLN A 85 13.71 0.90 -6.80
C GLN A 85 12.46 1.74 -6.53
N ALA A 86 11.82 1.54 -5.37
CA ALA A 86 10.65 2.32 -4.98
C ALA A 86 11.00 3.81 -4.77
N ASP A 87 12.12 4.11 -4.12
CA ASP A 87 12.62 5.48 -3.90
C ASP A 87 13.02 6.14 -5.24
N ALA A 88 13.66 5.39 -6.15
CA ALA A 88 14.01 5.87 -7.48
C ALA A 88 12.76 6.19 -8.32
N LEU A 89 11.79 5.27 -8.37
CA LEU A 89 10.52 5.48 -9.06
C LEU A 89 9.75 6.67 -8.47
N TRP A 90 9.70 6.77 -7.13
CA TRP A 90 9.06 7.89 -6.44
C TRP A 90 9.74 9.22 -6.75
N THR A 91 11.07 9.24 -6.90
CA THR A 91 11.83 10.45 -7.23
C THR A 91 11.65 10.84 -8.70
N GLU A 92 11.55 9.86 -9.60
CA GLU A 92 11.37 10.10 -11.03
C GLU A 92 9.95 10.56 -11.37
N CYS A 93 8.93 9.91 -10.76
CA CYS A 93 7.53 10.29 -10.94
C CYS A 93 7.13 11.48 -10.06
N GLY A 94 7.76 11.60 -8.89
CA GLY A 94 7.55 12.67 -7.94
C GLY A 94 8.38 13.88 -8.31
N LEU A 95 7.76 14.78 -9.08
CA LEU A 95 8.12 16.20 -9.06
C LEU A 95 8.43 16.58 -7.59
N SER A 96 9.51 17.32 -7.37
CA SER A 96 10.25 17.51 -6.10
C SER A 96 9.44 18.02 -4.88
N GLU A 97 8.13 18.12 -5.01
CA GLU A 97 7.15 18.69 -4.08
C GLU A 97 6.32 17.65 -3.31
N LEU A 98 6.43 16.35 -3.63
CA LEU A 98 5.60 15.31 -2.96
C LEU A 98 6.08 14.94 -1.55
N GLY A 99 7.30 15.35 -1.18
CA GLY A 99 7.94 14.97 0.07
C GLY A 99 8.41 13.51 0.07
N PRO A 100 8.80 12.98 1.25
CA PRO A 100 9.29 11.61 1.36
C PRO A 100 8.19 10.59 1.02
N ILE A 101 8.55 9.48 0.39
CA ILE A 101 7.65 8.35 0.10
C ILE A 101 7.14 7.64 1.37
N GLU A 102 7.89 7.77 2.46
CA GLU A 102 7.73 6.99 3.68
C GLU A 102 6.33 7.10 4.33
N PRO A 103 5.72 8.29 4.52
CA PRO A 103 4.35 8.40 5.02
C PRO A 103 3.32 7.71 4.12
N TRP A 104 3.50 7.76 2.79
CA TRP A 104 2.61 7.11 1.83
C TRP A 104 2.68 5.59 1.93
N LEU A 105 3.88 5.06 2.16
CA LEU A 105 4.05 3.65 2.41
C LEU A 105 3.36 3.23 3.72
N ARG A 106 3.41 4.03 4.78
CA ARG A 106 2.65 3.74 6.00
C ARG A 106 1.14 3.73 5.76
N LEU A 107 0.64 4.70 4.98
CA LEU A 107 -0.78 4.77 4.62
C LEU A 107 -1.24 3.50 3.90
N GLU A 108 -0.48 3.03 2.90
CA GLU A 108 -0.85 1.79 2.21
C GLU A 108 -0.80 0.59 3.17
N THR A 109 0.19 0.51 4.07
CA THR A 109 0.25 -0.58 5.07
C THR A 109 -1.01 -0.60 5.94
N VAL A 110 -1.44 0.58 6.41
CA VAL A 110 -2.64 0.74 7.23
C VAL A 110 -3.89 0.37 6.43
N HIS A 111 -3.96 0.75 5.17
CA HIS A 111 -5.05 0.36 4.27
C HIS A 111 -5.10 -1.17 4.11
N SER A 112 -3.97 -1.81 3.81
CA SER A 112 -3.86 -3.27 3.65
C SER A 112 -4.29 -4.03 4.91
N ILE A 113 -3.83 -3.58 6.10
CA ILE A 113 -4.24 -4.15 7.40
C ILE A 113 -5.75 -4.02 7.58
N THR A 114 -6.31 -2.82 7.34
CA THR A 114 -7.75 -2.56 7.48
C THR A 114 -8.56 -3.47 6.57
N THR A 115 -8.20 -3.57 5.30
CA THR A 115 -8.87 -4.42 4.31
C THR A 115 -8.84 -5.89 4.74
N MET A 116 -7.69 -6.40 5.18
CA MET A 116 -7.58 -7.79 5.67
C MET A 116 -8.38 -8.04 6.95
N LEU A 117 -8.46 -7.06 7.87
CA LEU A 117 -9.30 -7.17 9.06
C LEU A 117 -10.77 -7.24 8.69
N LEU A 118 -11.24 -6.36 7.80
CA LEU A 118 -12.63 -6.36 7.34
C LEU A 118 -12.98 -7.67 6.62
N GLN A 119 -12.07 -8.20 5.79
CA GLN A 119 -12.20 -9.54 5.18
C GLN A 119 -12.24 -10.65 6.23
N SER A 120 -11.44 -10.54 7.29
CA SER A 120 -11.42 -11.54 8.37
C SER A 120 -12.76 -11.61 9.11
N MET A 121 -13.43 -10.47 9.24
CA MET A 121 -14.72 -10.30 9.93
C MET A 121 -15.93 -10.52 9.02
N ASP A 122 -15.70 -10.93 7.76
CA ASP A 122 -16.74 -11.14 6.76
C ASP A 122 -17.63 -9.88 6.55
N MET A 123 -17.04 -8.69 6.74
CA MET A 123 -17.72 -7.38 6.65
C MET A 123 -17.68 -6.75 5.26
N VAL A 124 -16.88 -7.31 4.34
CA VAL A 124 -16.83 -6.88 2.94
C VAL A 124 -17.39 -8.02 2.09
N ASN A 125 -18.42 -7.74 1.28
CA ASN A 125 -19.02 -8.70 0.36
C ASN A 125 -18.05 -9.01 -0.78
N GLY A 126 -17.13 -9.92 -0.52
CA GLY A 126 -16.11 -10.41 -1.45
C GLY A 126 -15.45 -11.58 -0.75
N GLY A 127 -16.14 -12.73 -0.77
CA GLY A 127 -15.81 -13.90 0.03
C GLY A 127 -14.32 -14.22 -0.02
N ARG A 128 -13.79 -14.64 1.13
CA ARG A 128 -12.41 -15.13 1.25
C ARG A 128 -12.08 -15.97 0.02
N ASN A 129 -10.89 -15.76 -0.53
CA ASN A 129 -10.38 -16.63 -1.57
C ASN A 129 -10.59 -18.08 -1.06
N PRO A 130 -11.31 -18.97 -1.78
CA PRO A 130 -11.78 -20.24 -1.21
C PRO A 130 -10.65 -21.11 -0.64
N TRP A 131 -9.44 -20.84 -1.10
CA TRP A 131 -8.19 -21.51 -0.75
C TRP A 131 -7.40 -20.80 0.36
N GLU A 132 -7.80 -19.60 0.77
CA GLU A 132 -7.13 -18.81 1.81
C GLU A 132 -7.65 -19.18 3.20
N THR A 133 -6.76 -19.72 4.02
CA THR A 133 -7.10 -20.09 5.40
C THR A 133 -6.96 -18.88 6.34
N LYS A 134 -7.59 -18.97 7.52
CA LYS A 134 -7.37 -17.97 8.60
C LYS A 134 -5.88 -17.82 8.96
N LYS A 135 -5.09 -18.88 8.84
CA LYS A 135 -3.65 -18.87 9.10
C LYS A 135 -2.91 -18.03 8.05
N ASP A 136 -3.30 -18.13 6.78
CA ASP A 136 -2.68 -17.38 5.69
C ASP A 136 -2.93 -15.88 5.84
N LEU A 137 -4.19 -15.53 6.14
CA LEU A 137 -4.59 -14.14 6.41
C LEU A 137 -3.82 -13.55 7.60
N TRP A 138 -3.67 -14.32 8.68
CA TRP A 138 -2.88 -13.88 9.83
C TRP A 138 -1.39 -13.73 9.51
N GLY A 139 -0.84 -14.62 8.68
CA GLY A 139 0.51 -14.49 8.16
C GLY A 139 0.70 -13.22 7.34
N LYS A 140 -0.30 -12.81 6.54
CA LYS A 140 -0.30 -11.54 5.81
C LYS A 140 -0.36 -10.34 6.77
N LEU A 141 -1.31 -10.34 7.70
CA LEU A 141 -1.44 -9.30 8.73
C LEU A 141 -0.14 -9.10 9.52
N GLN A 142 0.49 -10.18 9.97
CA GLN A 142 1.74 -10.12 10.71
C GLN A 142 2.88 -9.47 9.90
N ARG A 143 2.96 -9.75 8.59
CA ARG A 143 3.94 -9.10 7.71
C ARG A 143 3.70 -7.60 7.58
N GLU A 144 2.46 -7.17 7.42
CA GLU A 144 2.14 -5.74 7.34
C GLU A 144 2.41 -5.04 8.68
N PHE A 145 2.10 -5.67 9.82
CA PHE A 145 2.47 -5.13 11.13
C PHE A 145 3.96 -4.95 11.30
N THR A 146 4.76 -5.96 10.94
CA THR A 146 6.22 -5.86 11.01
C THR A 146 6.77 -4.73 10.14
N ARG A 147 6.17 -4.46 8.97
CA ARG A 147 6.54 -3.30 8.14
C ARG A 147 6.21 -1.98 8.83
N LEU A 148 4.99 -1.86 9.38
CA LEU A 148 4.57 -0.67 10.11
C LEU A 148 5.51 -0.37 11.29
N ASP A 149 5.91 -1.39 12.05
CA ASP A 149 6.84 -1.27 13.18
C ASP A 149 8.25 -0.85 12.72
N GLY A 150 8.72 -1.37 11.58
CA GLY A 150 10.01 -0.99 10.98
C GLY A 150 10.07 0.49 10.61
N TYR A 151 8.93 1.06 10.23
CA TYR A 151 8.81 2.48 9.96
C TYR A 151 8.88 3.34 11.24
N GLU A 152 8.24 2.91 12.34
CA GLU A 152 8.31 3.63 13.63
C GLU A 152 9.73 3.66 14.21
N THR A 153 10.46 2.54 14.11
CA THR A 153 11.85 2.45 14.58
C THR A 153 12.80 3.34 13.76
N ALA A 154 12.65 3.39 12.45
CA ALA A 154 13.44 4.28 11.59
C ALA A 154 13.24 5.77 11.93
N ASN A 155 12.01 6.18 12.24
CA ASN A 155 11.73 7.58 12.64
C ASN A 155 12.29 7.97 14.01
N THR A 156 12.52 7.00 14.90
CA THR A 156 13.06 7.25 16.24
C THR A 156 14.59 7.40 16.22
N LEU A 157 15.25 6.75 15.27
CA LEU A 157 16.71 6.83 15.07
C LEU A 157 17.15 8.08 14.28
N CYS A 158 16.24 8.72 13.55
CA CYS A 158 16.51 9.93 12.77
C CYS A 158 16.12 11.24 13.47
N ARG A 159 15.82 11.21 14.78
CA ARG A 159 15.56 12.40 15.62
C ARG A 159 16.71 12.71 16.54
#